data_AF-A0A816HEK1-F1
#
_entry.id   AF-A0A816HEK1-F1
#
_cell.length_a   1.000
_cell.length_b   1.000
_cell.length_c   1.000
_cell.angle_alpha   90.00
_cell.angle_beta   90.00
_cell.angle_gamma   90.00
#
_symmetry.space_group_name_H-M   'P 1'
#
loop_
_entity.id
_entity.type
_entity.pdbx_description
1 polymer ?
#
loop_
_entity_poly.entity_id
_entity_poly.type
_entity_poly.pdbx_seq_one_letter_code
_entity_poly.pdbx_strand_id
1 'polypeptide(L)'
;FSQLKLFRTNRNAFYLISESISSFLFHFIFMTLTLLTAIYGDDGTGRFPVWCKLRYILGPTFAVVTYYMICSVTVDEYLSTNHRPYLRQICTVKSTHYVSFLIVLIAIVHSVILGLFFDIRQSTGCVISNPTFVQYTTVFYYPILIGFLPIAITSLFSCLAYRNVRRIVRQQLPIIRRRLDRQMTAMILIRVACFISLALPYNICRIYVTLYPISKTDMMRYVIVRLIQAITFSMSMANYT
;
A
#
# COMPACT_ATOMS: atom_id res chain seq x y z
N PHE A 1 -2.15 23.00 -10.86
CA PHE A 1 -0.91 22.22 -10.66
C PHE A 1 -0.06 22.00 -11.92
N SER A 2 -0.55 22.28 -13.14
CA SER A 2 0.15 21.96 -14.40
C SER A 2 1.02 23.07 -15.01
N GLN A 3 1.02 24.30 -14.50
CA GLN A 3 1.59 25.45 -15.23
C GLN A 3 3.02 25.88 -14.83
N LEU A 4 3.61 25.30 -13.80
CA LEU A 4 4.98 25.64 -13.39
C LEU A 4 5.94 24.54 -13.87
N LYS A 5 6.82 24.87 -14.85
CA LYS A 5 7.90 23.99 -15.35
C LYS A 5 8.72 23.32 -14.23
N LEU A 6 8.80 23.98 -13.06
CA LEU A 6 9.50 23.51 -11.87
C LEU A 6 8.83 22.28 -11.20
N PHE A 7 7.53 22.08 -11.39
CA PHE A 7 6.81 20.88 -10.92
C PHE A 7 6.93 19.69 -11.89
N ARG A 8 7.16 19.93 -13.18
CA ARG A 8 7.24 18.86 -14.20
C ARG A 8 8.50 18.01 -14.08
N THR A 9 9.51 18.49 -13.36
CA THR A 9 10.77 17.79 -13.07
C THR A 9 10.78 17.21 -11.65
N ASN A 10 9.64 17.14 -10.99
CA ASN A 10 9.59 16.77 -9.58
C ASN A 10 9.41 15.25 -9.45
N ARG A 11 10.50 14.57 -9.05
CA ARG A 11 10.58 13.11 -8.96
C ARG A 11 9.51 12.52 -8.03
N ASN A 12 9.30 13.16 -6.88
CA ASN A 12 8.29 12.74 -5.90
C ASN A 12 6.87 12.74 -6.49
N ALA A 13 6.57 13.68 -7.39
CA ALA A 13 5.25 13.76 -8.01
C ALA A 13 4.97 12.52 -8.88
N PHE A 14 5.98 11.94 -9.52
CA PHE A 14 5.80 10.72 -10.32
C PHE A 14 5.34 9.54 -9.46
N TYR A 15 6.01 9.32 -8.32
CA TYR A 15 5.61 8.26 -7.40
C TYR A 15 4.22 8.49 -6.81
N LEU A 16 3.87 9.73 -6.44
CA LEU A 16 2.54 10.07 -5.93
C LEU A 16 1.45 9.88 -6.99
N ILE A 17 1.70 10.23 -8.25
CA ILE A 17 0.77 9.97 -9.35
C ILE A 17 0.60 8.46 -9.56
N SER A 18 1.70 7.70 -9.57
CA SER A 18 1.64 6.24 -9.72
C SER A 18 0.90 5.56 -8.57
N GLU A 19 1.10 6.05 -7.34
CA GLU A 19 0.39 5.63 -6.15
C GLU A 19 -1.11 5.91 -6.29
N SER A 20 -1.49 7.13 -6.68
CA SER A 20 -2.89 7.52 -6.82
C SER A 20 -3.61 6.75 -7.94
N ILE A 21 -2.95 6.49 -9.07
CA ILE A 21 -3.48 5.64 -10.15
C ILE A 21 -3.74 4.21 -9.62
N SER A 22 -2.78 3.65 -8.89
CA SER A 22 -2.90 2.28 -8.35
C SER A 22 -4.01 2.19 -7.31
N SER A 23 -4.10 3.18 -6.42
CA SER A 23 -5.15 3.29 -5.41
C SER A 23 -6.54 3.44 -6.05
N PHE A 24 -6.67 4.25 -7.10
CA PHE A 24 -7.90 4.39 -7.88
C PHE A 24 -8.32 3.06 -8.53
N LEU A 25 -7.40 2.36 -9.20
CA LEU A 25 -7.68 1.07 -9.84
C LEU A 25 -8.08 0.01 -8.82
N PHE A 26 -7.40 -0.03 -7.67
CA PHE A 26 -7.76 -0.91 -6.56
C PHE A 26 -9.19 -0.66 -6.08
N HIS A 27 -9.55 0.61 -5.85
CA HIS A 27 -10.87 0.99 -5.36
C HIS A 27 -11.96 0.71 -6.40
N PHE A 28 -11.68 0.98 -7.68
CA PHE A 28 -12.58 0.70 -8.79
C PHE A 28 -12.95 -0.80 -8.83
N ILE A 29 -11.95 -1.68 -8.79
CA ILE A 29 -12.17 -3.13 -8.80
C ILE A 29 -12.96 -3.58 -7.56
N PHE A 30 -12.59 -3.08 -6.38
CA PHE A 30 -13.28 -3.43 -5.14
C PHE A 30 -14.76 -3.01 -5.15
N MET A 31 -15.04 -1.80 -5.63
CA MET A 31 -16.41 -1.28 -5.72
C MET A 31 -17.23 -2.04 -6.75
N THR A 32 -16.67 -2.39 -7.91
CA THR A 32 -17.36 -3.22 -8.92
C THR A 32 -17.78 -4.57 -8.32
N LEU A 33 -16.88 -5.23 -7.58
CA LEU A 33 -17.19 -6.51 -6.93
C LEU A 33 -18.29 -6.36 -5.88
N THR A 34 -18.19 -5.34 -5.03
CA THR A 34 -19.17 -5.09 -3.95
C THR A 34 -20.56 -4.76 -4.52
N LEU A 35 -20.61 -3.94 -5.58
CA LEU A 35 -21.85 -3.60 -6.27
C LEU A 35 -22.50 -4.86 -6.88
N LEU A 36 -21.70 -5.74 -7.47
CA LEU A 36 -22.20 -6.99 -8.04
C LEU A 36 -22.80 -7.89 -6.95
N THR A 37 -22.13 -8.02 -5.80
CA THR A 37 -22.68 -8.73 -4.64
C THR A 37 -23.99 -8.11 -4.15
N ALA A 38 -24.08 -6.78 -4.10
CA ALA A 38 -25.26 -6.09 -3.61
C ALA A 38 -26.48 -6.27 -4.55
N ILE A 39 -26.26 -6.27 -5.86
CA ILE A 39 -27.34 -6.39 -6.86
C ILE A 39 -27.78 -7.86 -7.04
N TYR A 40 -26.83 -8.78 -7.18
CA TYR A 40 -27.11 -10.16 -7.57
C TYR A 40 -27.01 -11.17 -6.42
N GLY A 41 -26.61 -10.74 -5.22
CA GLY A 41 -26.34 -11.61 -4.08
C GLY A 41 -25.06 -12.45 -4.20
N ASP A 42 -24.33 -12.32 -5.32
CA ASP A 42 -23.13 -13.09 -5.66
C ASP A 42 -22.21 -12.22 -6.52
N ASP A 43 -20.90 -12.21 -6.23
CA ASP A 43 -19.90 -11.49 -7.01
C ASP A 43 -19.34 -12.32 -8.19
N GLY A 44 -19.89 -13.51 -8.41
CA GLY A 44 -19.50 -14.42 -9.48
C GLY A 44 -18.14 -15.08 -9.27
N THR A 45 -17.43 -14.76 -8.18
CA THR A 45 -16.11 -15.35 -7.88
C THR A 45 -16.22 -16.82 -7.48
N GLY A 46 -17.39 -17.25 -7.01
CA GLY A 46 -17.69 -18.67 -6.76
C GLY A 46 -18.08 -19.48 -8.00
N ARG A 47 -18.32 -18.83 -9.16
CA ARG A 47 -18.78 -19.50 -10.40
C ARG A 47 -17.72 -19.50 -11.49
N PHE A 48 -17.04 -18.37 -11.69
CA PHE A 48 -16.09 -18.21 -12.79
C PHE A 48 -14.65 -18.33 -12.29
N PRO A 49 -13.89 -19.38 -12.67
CA PRO A 49 -12.54 -19.59 -12.18
C PRO A 49 -11.58 -18.48 -12.61
N VAL A 50 -11.79 -17.93 -13.81
CA VAL A 50 -11.00 -16.80 -14.32
C VAL A 50 -11.21 -15.55 -13.44
N TRP A 51 -12.45 -15.28 -13.05
CA TRP A 51 -12.79 -14.11 -12.23
C TRP A 51 -12.25 -14.23 -10.80
N CYS A 52 -12.34 -15.43 -10.22
CA CYS A 52 -11.70 -15.79 -8.96
C CYS A 52 -10.20 -15.45 -8.98
N LYS A 53 -9.45 -15.98 -9.95
CA LYS A 53 -8.00 -15.72 -10.06
C LYS A 53 -7.70 -14.25 -10.32
N LEU A 54 -8.42 -13.60 -11.23
CA LEU A 54 -8.18 -12.21 -11.59
C LEU A 54 -8.31 -11.26 -10.39
N ARG A 55 -9.31 -11.47 -9.52
CA ARG A 55 -9.48 -10.69 -8.29
C ARG A 55 -8.25 -10.77 -7.38
N TYR A 56 -7.73 -11.98 -7.20
CA TYR A 56 -6.58 -12.24 -6.34
C TYR A 56 -5.23 -11.93 -7.01
N ILE A 57 -5.22 -11.62 -8.30
CA ILE A 57 -4.04 -11.06 -8.99
C ILE A 57 -4.08 -9.52 -8.89
N LEU A 58 -5.17 -8.90 -9.32
CA LEU A 58 -5.25 -7.44 -9.45
C LEU A 58 -5.22 -6.71 -8.10
N GLY A 59 -6.01 -7.17 -7.13
CA GLY A 59 -6.10 -6.52 -5.81
C GLY A 59 -4.73 -6.45 -5.12
N PRO A 60 -4.07 -7.60 -4.89
CA PRO A 60 -2.68 -7.69 -4.43
C PRO A 60 -1.69 -6.82 -5.21
N THR A 61 -1.76 -6.82 -6.55
CA THR A 61 -0.85 -6.03 -7.39
C THR A 61 -0.94 -4.55 -7.05
N PHE A 62 -2.16 -3.98 -7.09
CA PHE A 62 -2.34 -2.56 -6.84
C PHE A 62 -2.03 -2.18 -5.39
N ALA A 63 -2.36 -3.04 -4.42
CA ALA A 63 -2.01 -2.83 -3.02
C ALA A 63 -0.49 -2.72 -2.80
N VAL A 64 0.28 -3.66 -3.36
CA VAL A 64 1.75 -3.66 -3.27
C VAL A 64 2.31 -2.43 -3.99
N VAL A 65 1.83 -2.10 -5.20
CA VAL A 65 2.31 -0.91 -5.91
C VAL A 65 2.07 0.35 -5.07
N THR A 66 0.85 0.58 -4.56
CA THR A 66 0.55 1.74 -3.72
C THR A 66 1.51 1.85 -2.54
N TYR A 67 1.68 0.78 -1.77
CA TYR A 67 2.45 0.84 -0.52
C TYR A 67 3.95 1.04 -0.77
N TYR A 68 4.51 0.38 -1.79
CA TYR A 68 5.93 0.52 -2.12
C TYR A 68 6.26 1.80 -2.88
N MET A 69 5.30 2.41 -3.59
CA MET A 69 5.45 3.76 -4.11
C MET A 69 5.53 4.78 -2.97
N ILE A 70 4.71 4.67 -1.92
CA ILE A 70 4.82 5.52 -0.71
C ILE A 70 6.18 5.33 -0.04
N CYS A 71 6.66 4.08 0.08
CA CYS A 71 8.01 3.82 0.59
C CYS A 71 9.07 4.55 -0.24
N SER A 72 8.99 4.44 -1.57
CA SER A 72 9.94 5.06 -2.49
C SER A 72 9.90 6.59 -2.45
N VAL A 73 8.72 7.20 -2.28
CA VAL A 73 8.57 8.65 -2.02
C VAL A 73 9.35 9.06 -0.78
N THR A 74 9.19 8.34 0.34
CA THR A 74 9.86 8.71 1.59
C THR A 74 11.38 8.54 1.50
N VAL A 75 11.85 7.52 0.78
CA VAL A 75 13.28 7.29 0.53
C VAL A 75 13.86 8.38 -0.38
N ASP A 76 13.21 8.70 -1.51
CA ASP A 76 13.67 9.78 -2.39
C ASP A 76 13.69 11.12 -1.66
N GLU A 77 12.69 11.39 -0.82
CA GLU A 77 12.62 12.61 -0.01
C GLU A 77 13.75 12.69 1.01
N TYR A 78 14.11 11.58 1.66
CA TYR A 78 15.26 11.54 2.55
C TYR A 78 16.58 11.81 1.80
N LEU A 79 16.77 11.17 0.65
CA LEU A 79 17.99 11.29 -0.15
C LEU A 79 18.11 12.69 -0.78
N SER A 80 16.99 13.28 -1.24
CA SER A 80 16.93 14.60 -1.87
C SER A 80 17.27 15.73 -0.90
N THR A 81 16.87 15.56 0.37
CA THR A 81 17.07 16.51 1.47
C THR A 81 18.37 16.26 2.24
N ASN A 82 19.17 15.25 1.86
CA ASN A 82 20.39 14.95 2.59
C ASN A 82 21.46 16.03 2.40
N HIS A 83 22.25 16.31 3.44
CA HIS A 83 23.36 17.26 3.39
C HIS A 83 24.49 16.83 2.44
N ARG A 84 24.65 15.52 2.21
CA ARG A 84 25.74 15.00 1.38
C ARG A 84 25.35 15.06 -0.11
N PRO A 85 26.11 15.77 -0.96
CA PRO A 85 25.74 15.96 -2.37
C PRO A 85 25.72 14.64 -3.16
N TYR A 86 26.58 13.68 -2.83
CA TYR A 86 26.59 12.37 -3.50
C TYR A 86 25.26 11.63 -3.35
N LEU A 87 24.62 11.67 -2.17
CA LEU A 87 23.32 11.02 -1.95
C LEU A 87 22.21 11.68 -2.78
N ARG A 88 22.27 13.00 -2.94
CA ARG A 88 21.31 13.75 -3.75
C ARG A 88 21.43 13.44 -5.24
N GLN A 89 22.63 13.10 -5.71
CA GLN A 89 22.92 12.76 -7.10
C GLN A 89 22.42 11.36 -7.49
N ILE A 90 22.30 10.44 -6.53
CA ILE A 90 21.72 9.09 -6.77
C ILE A 90 20.25 9.21 -7.21
N CYS A 91 19.52 10.13 -6.61
CA CYS A 91 18.14 10.42 -6.97
C CYS A 91 18.08 11.15 -8.32
N THR A 92 17.91 10.42 -9.40
CA THR A 92 17.66 10.98 -10.73
C THR A 92 16.26 10.63 -11.20
N VAL A 93 15.68 11.43 -12.10
CA VAL A 93 14.37 11.13 -12.70
C VAL A 93 14.39 9.75 -13.40
N LYS A 94 15.53 9.39 -14.01
CA LYS A 94 15.74 8.06 -14.61
C LYS A 94 15.67 6.95 -13.56
N SER A 95 16.32 7.15 -12.40
CA SER A 95 16.25 6.20 -11.28
C SER A 95 14.81 6.05 -10.77
N THR A 96 14.06 7.15 -10.69
CA THR A 96 12.65 7.11 -10.28
C THR A 96 11.81 6.22 -11.20
N HIS A 97 11.92 6.40 -12.51
CA HIS A 97 11.21 5.54 -13.47
C HIS A 97 11.65 4.07 -13.37
N TYR A 98 12.95 3.81 -13.23
CA TYR A 98 13.46 2.44 -13.10
C TYR A 98 12.95 1.74 -11.84
N VAL A 99 13.01 2.42 -10.68
CA VAL A 99 12.51 1.88 -9.40
C VAL A 99 11.00 1.63 -9.46
N SER A 100 10.23 2.59 -9.98
CA SER A 100 8.78 2.42 -10.15
C SER A 100 8.43 1.25 -11.07
N PHE A 101 9.13 1.12 -12.21
CA PHE A 101 8.93 0.00 -13.13
C PHE A 101 9.25 -1.34 -12.47
N LEU A 102 10.36 -1.41 -11.72
CA LEU A 102 10.75 -2.62 -10.99
C LEU A 102 9.71 -3.01 -9.93
N ILE A 103 9.17 -2.04 -9.17
CA ILE A 103 8.11 -2.29 -8.18
C ILE A 103 6.88 -2.87 -8.85
N VAL A 104 6.44 -2.29 -9.97
CA VAL A 104 5.27 -2.77 -10.72
C VAL A 104 5.51 -4.18 -11.26
N LEU A 105 6.69 -4.45 -11.82
CA LEU A 105 7.05 -5.78 -12.33
C LEU A 105 7.04 -6.83 -11.21
N ILE A 106 7.68 -6.53 -10.07
CA ILE A 106 7.72 -7.42 -8.91
C ILE A 106 6.30 -7.67 -8.39
N ALA A 107 5.47 -6.62 -8.28
CA ALA A 107 4.10 -6.73 -7.82
C ALA A 107 3.25 -7.62 -8.73
N ILE A 108 3.38 -7.48 -10.06
CA ILE A 108 2.68 -8.32 -11.03
C ILE A 108 3.14 -9.77 -10.92
N VAL A 109 4.46 -10.03 -10.96
CA VAL A 109 5.00 -11.40 -10.87
C VAL A 109 4.56 -12.07 -9.58
N HIS A 110 4.70 -11.38 -8.46
CA HIS A 110 4.29 -11.88 -7.14
C HIS A 110 2.78 -12.19 -7.10
N SER A 111 1.95 -11.30 -7.63
CA SER A 111 0.49 -11.47 -7.62
C SER A 111 0.00 -12.54 -8.58
N VAL A 112 0.67 -12.73 -9.72
CA VAL A 112 0.39 -13.85 -10.63
C VAL A 112 0.67 -15.18 -9.93
N ILE A 113 1.81 -15.30 -9.24
CA ILE A 113 2.13 -16.50 -8.45
C ILE A 113 1.06 -16.72 -7.37
N LEU A 114 0.63 -15.66 -6.67
CA LEU A 114 -0.49 -15.75 -5.72
C LEU A 114 -1.75 -16.30 -6.39
N GLY A 115 -2.14 -15.75 -7.53
CA GLY A 115 -3.35 -16.12 -8.26
C GLY A 115 -3.39 -17.56 -8.78
N LEU A 116 -2.24 -18.18 -9.05
CA LEU A 116 -2.17 -19.57 -9.55
C LEU A 116 -2.72 -20.59 -8.55
N PHE A 117 -2.60 -20.32 -7.25
CA PHE A 117 -3.03 -21.22 -6.17
C PHE A 117 -4.47 -20.97 -5.69
N PHE A 118 -5.25 -20.11 -6.36
CA PHE A 118 -6.66 -19.92 -6.04
C PHE A 118 -7.55 -20.81 -6.90
N ASP A 119 -8.38 -21.62 -6.26
CA ASP A 119 -9.35 -22.48 -6.91
C ASP A 119 -10.74 -22.36 -6.26
N ILE A 120 -11.77 -22.71 -7.02
CA ILE A 120 -13.16 -22.70 -6.55
C ILE A 120 -13.46 -24.00 -5.82
N ARG A 121 -13.90 -23.90 -4.56
CA ARG A 121 -14.48 -25.02 -3.80
C ARG A 121 -15.98 -24.81 -3.63
N GLN A 122 -16.77 -25.85 -3.90
CA GLN A 122 -18.24 -25.79 -3.86
C GLN A 122 -18.81 -25.32 -2.52
N SER A 123 -18.13 -25.60 -1.40
CA SER A 123 -18.60 -25.26 -0.05
C SER A 123 -18.20 -23.87 0.47
N THR A 124 -17.14 -23.27 -0.08
CA THR A 124 -16.50 -22.07 0.49
C THR A 124 -16.19 -20.98 -0.53
N GLY A 125 -16.43 -21.23 -1.82
CA GLY A 125 -16.09 -20.30 -2.90
C GLY A 125 -14.62 -20.33 -3.28
N CYS A 126 -14.11 -19.20 -3.77
CA CYS A 126 -12.73 -19.03 -4.24
C CYS A 126 -11.75 -18.96 -3.05
N VAL A 127 -10.95 -20.01 -2.87
CA VAL A 127 -10.01 -20.18 -1.75
C VAL A 127 -8.65 -20.66 -2.22
N ILE A 128 -7.62 -20.48 -1.39
CA ILE A 128 -6.28 -20.98 -1.67
C ILE A 128 -6.28 -22.51 -1.56
N SER A 129 -5.88 -23.21 -2.62
CA SER A 129 -5.87 -24.67 -2.66
C SER A 129 -4.70 -25.29 -1.88
N ASN A 130 -3.55 -24.60 -1.84
CA ASN A 130 -2.33 -25.08 -1.23
C ASN A 130 -2.14 -24.59 0.24
N PRO A 131 -2.00 -25.49 1.23
CA PRO A 131 -1.89 -25.12 2.65
C PRO A 131 -0.59 -24.38 2.99
N THR A 132 0.53 -24.71 2.33
CA THR A 132 1.80 -23.98 2.48
C THR A 132 1.62 -22.52 2.05
N PHE A 133 0.82 -22.30 1.02
CA PHE A 133 0.54 -20.97 0.51
C PHE A 133 -0.43 -20.18 1.40
N VAL A 134 -1.36 -20.87 2.07
CA VAL A 134 -2.18 -20.27 3.15
C VAL A 134 -1.29 -19.76 4.27
N GLN A 135 -0.30 -20.55 4.69
CA GLN A 135 0.64 -20.13 5.74
C GLN A 135 1.50 -18.95 5.29
N TYR A 136 2.02 -18.99 4.06
CA TYR A 136 2.77 -17.88 3.46
C TYR A 136 1.95 -16.57 3.44
N THR A 137 0.73 -16.63 2.94
CA THR A 137 -0.13 -15.45 2.84
C THR A 137 -0.50 -14.89 4.22
N THR A 138 -0.84 -15.77 5.15
CA THR A 138 -1.35 -15.39 6.47
C THR A 138 -0.25 -14.87 7.40
N VAL A 139 0.95 -15.47 7.38
CA VAL A 139 2.04 -15.13 8.31
C VAL A 139 3.01 -14.10 7.72
N PHE A 140 3.35 -14.23 6.43
CA PHE A 140 4.38 -13.40 5.81
C PHE A 140 3.78 -12.26 4.96
N TYR A 141 2.97 -12.59 3.97
CA TYR A 141 2.52 -11.60 2.97
C TYR A 141 1.73 -10.45 3.60
N TYR A 142 0.64 -10.76 4.31
CA TYR A 142 -0.21 -9.70 4.84
C TYR A 142 0.43 -8.94 6.01
N PRO A 143 0.96 -9.61 7.06
CA PRO A 143 1.50 -8.87 8.20
C PRO A 143 2.82 -8.20 7.88
N ILE A 144 3.74 -8.88 7.20
CA ILE A 144 5.11 -8.39 7.01
C ILE A 144 5.19 -7.55 5.74
N LEU A 145 4.89 -8.14 4.57
CA LEU A 145 5.14 -7.51 3.27
C LEU A 145 4.23 -6.29 3.01
N ILE A 146 2.95 -6.40 3.38
CA ILE A 146 1.94 -5.34 3.21
C ILE A 146 1.78 -4.48 4.48
N GLY A 147 2.04 -5.04 5.65
CA GLY A 147 1.85 -4.34 6.93
C GLY A 147 3.10 -3.65 7.46
N PHE A 148 3.86 -4.36 8.30
CA PHE A 148 4.92 -3.78 9.11
C PHE A 148 6.12 -3.27 8.31
N LEU A 149 6.50 -3.95 7.22
CA LEU A 149 7.65 -3.54 6.42
C LEU A 149 7.47 -2.15 5.79
N PRO A 150 6.38 -1.85 5.04
CA PRO A 150 6.17 -0.52 4.49
C PRO A 150 5.97 0.54 5.59
N ILE A 151 5.34 0.20 6.72
CA ILE A 151 5.22 1.11 7.88
C ILE A 151 6.60 1.45 8.46
N ALA A 152 7.48 0.47 8.64
CA ALA A 152 8.82 0.67 9.17
C ALA A 152 9.69 1.52 8.24
N ILE A 153 9.66 1.23 6.93
CA ILE A 153 10.41 1.99 5.92
C ILE A 153 9.91 3.44 5.88
N THR A 154 8.60 3.64 5.71
CA THR A 154 8.03 4.99 5.58
C THR A 154 8.22 5.82 6.84
N SER A 155 8.02 5.26 8.04
CA SER A 155 8.25 5.97 9.31
C SER A 155 9.72 6.35 9.52
N LEU A 156 10.66 5.44 9.25
CA LEU A 156 12.10 5.72 9.38
C LEU A 156 12.54 6.83 8.44
N PHE A 157 12.28 6.68 7.13
CA PHE A 157 12.76 7.62 6.13
C PHE A 157 12.04 8.96 6.19
N SER A 158 10.74 8.99 6.51
CA SER A 158 10.02 10.27 6.73
C SER A 158 10.55 11.03 7.94
N CYS A 159 10.86 10.35 9.05
CA CYS A 159 11.47 10.97 10.23
C CYS A 159 12.86 11.55 9.91
N LEU A 160 13.68 10.79 9.17
CA LEU A 160 15.00 11.25 8.73
C LEU A 160 14.92 12.43 7.75
N ALA A 161 13.99 12.40 6.80
CA ALA A 161 13.72 13.51 5.88
C ALA A 161 13.28 14.78 6.64
N TYR A 162 12.39 14.64 7.62
CA TYR A 162 11.96 15.77 8.46
C TYR A 162 13.13 16.41 9.23
N ARG A 163 14.02 15.58 9.80
CA ARG A 163 15.25 16.06 10.47
C ARG A 163 16.15 16.81 9.50
N ASN A 164 16.35 16.29 8.29
CA ASN A 164 17.17 16.91 7.25
C ASN A 164 16.62 18.28 6.83
N VAL A 165 15.31 18.39 6.57
CA VAL A 165 14.66 19.65 6.18
C VAL A 165 14.77 20.69 7.29
N ARG A 166 14.58 20.30 8.56
CA ARG A 166 14.75 21.21 9.70
C ARG A 166 16.19 21.73 9.83
N ARG A 167 17.18 20.93 9.44
CA ARG A 167 18.60 21.32 9.40
C ARG A 167 18.89 22.27 8.23
N ILE A 168 18.40 21.97 7.04
CA ILE A 168 18.55 22.80 5.83
C ILE A 168 17.93 24.19 6.02
N VAL A 169 16.80 24.28 6.74
CA VAL A 169 16.15 25.54 7.11
C VAL A 169 17.08 26.55 7.79
N ARG A 170 18.17 26.09 8.43
CA ARG A 170 19.19 26.93 9.06
C ARG A 170 20.29 27.41 8.09
N GLN A 171 20.39 26.85 6.89
CA GLN A 171 21.38 27.22 5.86
C GLN A 171 20.70 28.03 4.74
N GLN A 172 21.36 29.08 4.24
CA GLN A 172 20.82 30.06 3.30
C GLN A 172 20.60 29.49 1.88
N LEU A 173 19.56 28.68 1.69
CA LEU A 173 19.05 28.31 0.37
C LEU A 173 18.07 29.36 -0.17
N PRO A 174 17.94 29.51 -1.51
CA PRO A 174 16.98 30.42 -2.13
C PRO A 174 15.55 30.15 -1.64
N ILE A 175 14.85 31.22 -1.25
CA ILE A 175 13.56 31.19 -0.53
C ILE A 175 12.49 30.37 -1.26
N ILE A 176 12.47 30.43 -2.59
CA ILE A 176 11.46 29.75 -3.43
C ILE A 176 11.59 28.23 -3.34
N ARG A 177 12.80 27.68 -3.52
CA ARG A 177 13.05 26.23 -3.47
C ARG A 177 12.74 25.66 -2.08
N ARG A 178 13.09 26.42 -1.04
CA ARG A 178 12.81 26.05 0.35
C ARG A 178 11.32 25.93 0.67
N ARG A 179 10.47 26.82 0.13
CA ARG A 179 9.01 26.74 0.34
C ARG A 179 8.44 25.48 -0.30
N LEU A 180 8.89 25.15 -1.51
CA LEU A 180 8.45 23.97 -2.24
C LEU A 180 8.84 22.68 -1.51
N ASP A 181 10.11 22.53 -1.14
CA ASP A 181 10.60 21.34 -0.44
C ASP A 181 9.83 21.16 0.89
N ARG A 182 9.64 22.24 1.66
CA ARG A 182 8.85 22.19 2.91
C ARG A 182 7.40 21.75 2.69
N GLN A 183 6.75 22.23 1.63
CA GLN A 183 5.37 21.85 1.30
C GLN A 183 5.29 20.37 0.91
N MET A 184 6.25 19.87 0.12
CA MET A 184 6.29 18.46 -0.27
C MET A 184 6.56 17.55 0.93
N THR A 185 7.57 17.86 1.76
CA THR A 185 7.85 17.07 2.95
C THR A 185 6.65 17.04 3.89
N ALA A 186 5.96 18.17 4.08
CA ALA A 186 4.75 18.23 4.90
C ALA A 186 3.62 17.36 4.33
N MET A 187 3.39 17.42 3.02
CA MET A 187 2.42 16.56 2.34
C MET A 187 2.74 15.07 2.52
N ILE A 188 4.01 14.68 2.34
CA ILE A 188 4.47 13.30 2.51
C ILE A 188 4.29 12.84 3.96
N LEU A 189 4.64 13.68 4.94
CA LEU A 189 4.48 13.36 6.36
C LEU A 189 3.01 13.14 6.74
N ILE A 190 2.10 13.98 6.24
CA ILE A 190 0.65 13.79 6.45
C ILE A 190 0.20 12.47 5.82
N ARG A 191 0.61 12.18 4.57
CA ARG A 191 0.25 10.92 3.91
C ARG A 191 0.77 9.69 4.67
N VAL A 192 2.01 9.74 5.19
CA VAL A 192 2.59 8.67 6.02
C VAL A 192 1.84 8.54 7.36
N ALA A 193 1.47 9.65 8.00
CA ALA A 193 0.69 9.60 9.23
C ALA A 193 -0.68 8.94 9.01
N CYS A 194 -1.38 9.29 7.93
CA CYS A 194 -2.63 8.64 7.53
C CYS A 194 -2.40 7.15 7.19
N PHE A 195 -1.34 6.82 6.47
CA PHE A 195 -1.00 5.44 6.14
C PHE A 195 -0.82 4.58 7.40
N ILE A 196 -0.10 5.08 8.40
CA ILE A 196 0.12 4.37 9.66
C ILE A 196 -1.17 4.25 10.47
N SER A 197 -1.92 5.35 10.64
CA SER A 197 -3.14 5.35 11.45
C SER A 197 -4.25 4.46 10.89
N LEU A 198 -4.32 4.33 9.56
CA LEU A 198 -5.32 3.53 8.86
C LEU A 198 -4.90 2.06 8.67
N ALA A 199 -3.63 1.79 8.38
CA ALA A 199 -3.17 0.42 8.10
C ALA A 199 -2.83 -0.39 9.37
N LEU A 200 -2.31 0.25 10.42
CA LEU A 200 -1.83 -0.44 11.61
C LEU A 200 -2.93 -1.20 12.39
N PRO A 201 -4.14 -0.64 12.62
CA PRO A 201 -5.21 -1.35 13.31
C PRO A 201 -5.62 -2.66 12.61
N TYR A 202 -5.69 -2.64 11.28
CA TYR A 202 -6.01 -3.81 10.47
C TYR A 202 -4.96 -4.91 10.61
N ASN A 203 -3.67 -4.55 10.53
CA ASN A 203 -2.58 -5.52 10.66
C ASN A 203 -2.55 -6.17 12.05
N ILE A 204 -2.75 -5.38 13.12
CA ILE A 204 -2.83 -5.90 14.50
C ILE A 204 -4.02 -6.85 14.65
N CYS A 205 -5.21 -6.44 14.21
CA CYS A 205 -6.41 -7.27 14.28
C CYS A 205 -6.22 -8.60 13.53
N ARG A 206 -5.57 -8.56 12.37
CA ARG A 206 -5.32 -9.74 11.55
C ARG A 206 -4.35 -10.72 12.21
N ILE A 207 -3.25 -10.23 12.81
CA ILE A 207 -2.34 -11.08 13.59
C ILE A 207 -3.09 -11.69 14.77
N TYR A 208 -3.87 -10.90 15.49
CA TYR A 208 -4.64 -11.38 16.64
C TYR A 208 -5.54 -12.57 16.28
N VAL A 209 -6.32 -12.44 15.19
CA VAL A 209 -7.20 -13.53 14.73
C VAL A 209 -6.43 -14.74 14.21
N THR A 210 -5.24 -14.53 13.65
CA THR A 210 -4.37 -15.61 13.17
C THR A 210 -3.79 -16.42 14.34
N LEU A 211 -3.33 -15.75 15.40
CA LEU A 211 -2.72 -16.39 16.56
C LEU A 211 -3.75 -17.03 17.50
N TYR A 212 -4.93 -16.43 17.62
CA TYR A 212 -6.00 -16.88 18.52
C TYR A 212 -7.26 -17.17 17.70
N PRO A 213 -7.33 -18.33 17.01
CA PRO A 213 -8.50 -18.70 16.24
C PRO A 213 -9.71 -18.87 17.18
N ILE A 214 -10.74 -18.06 16.96
CA ILE A 214 -11.94 -18.05 17.80
C ILE A 214 -12.87 -19.15 17.31
N SER A 215 -13.24 -20.07 18.20
CA SER A 215 -14.22 -21.11 17.90
C SER A 215 -15.59 -20.50 17.64
N LYS A 216 -16.31 -21.03 16.64
CA LYS A 216 -17.71 -20.66 16.34
C LYS A 216 -18.69 -21.00 17.47
N THR A 217 -18.25 -21.80 18.46
CA THR A 217 -19.05 -22.17 19.63
C THR A 217 -19.29 -21.01 20.58
N ASP A 218 -18.39 -20.01 20.61
CA ASP A 218 -18.58 -18.77 21.37
C ASP A 218 -19.10 -17.66 20.43
N MET A 219 -20.41 -17.67 20.19
CA MET A 219 -21.06 -16.79 19.22
C MET A 219 -20.85 -15.30 19.54
N MET A 220 -20.88 -14.91 20.82
CA MET A 220 -20.73 -13.50 21.21
C MET A 220 -19.34 -12.98 20.86
N ARG A 221 -18.30 -13.72 21.24
CA ARG A 221 -16.91 -13.34 20.93
C ARG A 221 -16.65 -13.33 19.43
N TYR A 222 -17.20 -14.30 18.71
CA TYR A 222 -17.10 -14.37 17.25
C TYR A 222 -17.70 -13.13 16.57
N VAL A 223 -18.92 -12.73 16.94
CA VAL A 223 -19.59 -11.56 16.36
C VAL A 223 -18.82 -10.26 16.64
N ILE A 224 -18.35 -10.06 17.87
CA ILE A 224 -17.55 -8.87 18.25
C ILE A 224 -16.29 -8.79 17.39
N VAL A 225 -15.55 -9.88 17.24
CA VAL A 225 -14.31 -9.87 16.46
C VAL A 225 -14.58 -9.67 14.97
N ARG A 226 -15.69 -10.20 14.43
CA ARG A 226 -16.08 -9.94 13.04
C ARG A 226 -16.42 -8.46 12.81
N LEU A 227 -17.09 -7.82 13.78
CA LEU A 227 -17.35 -6.38 13.73
C LEU A 227 -16.04 -5.57 13.77
N ILE A 228 -15.11 -5.89 14.66
CA ILE A 228 -13.79 -5.23 14.74
C ILE A 228 -13.00 -5.43 13.44
N GLN A 229 -13.03 -6.64 12.86
CA GLN A 229 -12.42 -6.90 11.56
C GLN A 229 -13.03 -6.05 10.45
N ALA A 230 -14.36 -5.90 10.42
CA ALA A 230 -15.03 -5.08 9.42
C ALA A 230 -14.65 -3.59 9.56
N ILE A 231 -14.61 -3.07 10.79
CA ILE A 231 -14.22 -1.68 11.08
C ILE A 231 -12.74 -1.45 10.71
N THR A 232 -11.84 -2.33 11.14
CA THR A 232 -10.41 -2.16 10.83
C THR A 232 -10.13 -2.36 9.34
N PHE A 233 -10.86 -3.24 8.67
CA PHE A 233 -10.79 -3.39 7.21
C PHE A 233 -11.28 -2.12 6.50
N SER A 234 -12.40 -1.51 6.92
CA SER A 234 -12.87 -0.26 6.31
C SER A 234 -11.88 0.89 6.51
N MET A 235 -11.23 0.98 7.68
CA MET A 235 -10.12 1.91 7.90
C MET A 235 -8.96 1.66 6.94
N SER A 236 -8.56 0.40 6.75
CA SER A 236 -7.50 0.05 5.79
C SER A 236 -7.89 0.38 4.35
N MET A 237 -9.17 0.26 3.99
CA MET A 237 -9.68 0.62 2.66
C MET A 237 -9.67 2.13 2.45
N ALA A 238 -9.92 2.94 3.48
CA ALA A 238 -9.83 4.39 3.42
C ALA A 238 -8.41 4.90 3.11
N ASN A 239 -7.38 4.06 3.30
CA ASN A 239 -6.01 4.39 2.93
C ASN A 239 -5.79 4.46 1.40
N TYR A 240 -6.69 3.87 0.60
CA TYR A 240 -6.64 3.92 -0.87
C TYR A 240 -7.47 5.09 -1.44
N THR A 241 -8.02 5.95 -0.58
CA THR A 241 -8.64 7.24 -0.93
C THR A 241 -7.66 8.38 -0.71
#